data_AF-A0A6M5YHC8-F1
#
_entry.id   AF-A0A6M5YHC8-F1
#
_cell.length_a   1.000
_cell.length_b   1.000
_cell.length_c   1.000
_cell.angle_alpha   90.00
_cell.angle_beta   90.00
_cell.angle_gamma   90.00
#
_symmetry.space_group_name_H-M   'P 1'
#
loop_
_entity.id
_entity.type
_entity.pdbx_description
1 polymer ?
#
loop_
_entity_poly.entity_id
_entity_poly.type
_entity_poly.pdbx_seq_one_letter_code
_entity_poly.pdbx_strand_id
1 'polypeptide(L)'
;MDLSTAVRESDLETIRAVLDAGADVRYVRPHGYTVLIDVLYSQSIREEEQLIPVLRLLIERGADLNVISDYGESALRVSSRLGWFEAVGVLLDAGADPGPLHWSPLHRAVALGTVADVRRRLECGDDLSARDWWERTPWLLSLQTRDVAKAELLLAAGADPNDRGRCGKPSLLFAAESNDPAVLRWLLETGVDPNIADEFGGTPLIVAAGNGDAECVRLLLDAGADPLLHSITDTPIRSASNLAVARMLVRAGADLADVNEDVRDEITKRRRSESIDCSREEYQAAKDRAFGTANPQLMNFPFWRAMVACGDCAYGARAQFEAADVHGPAVWCFDRFGKSFTELPDGRVIEIAGEHEDYCDQDFCIYNDVIVHNGDGTFDIYGYPRDVFPPTDFHTATLVGNSIYVIGNLGYSGERRFGVTQVYRLDSETLTMEPVETTGTQPGWIHRHRAKLIGNAIEVTGGIVCMLVDGEETTEDNAGRFLLDLGTMVWSEG
;
A
#
# COMPACT_ATOMS: atom_id res chain seq x y z
N MET A 1 2.98 -16.82 28.82
CA MET A 1 2.88 -15.52 28.11
C MET A 1 3.19 -14.45 29.14
N ASP A 2 4.11 -13.54 28.85
CA ASP A 2 4.33 -12.37 29.70
C ASP A 2 3.30 -11.28 29.42
N LEU A 3 3.18 -10.30 30.33
CA LEU A 3 2.18 -9.24 30.20
C LEU A 3 2.42 -8.36 28.97
N SER A 4 3.69 -8.08 28.64
CA SER A 4 4.06 -7.29 27.46
C SER A 4 3.55 -7.91 26.16
N THR A 5 3.64 -9.23 26.04
CA THR A 5 3.11 -9.97 24.89
C THR A 5 1.59 -9.97 24.91
N ALA A 6 1.00 -10.24 26.07
CA ALA A 6 -0.45 -10.26 26.23
C ALA A 6 -1.11 -8.94 25.82
N VAL A 7 -0.57 -7.78 26.22
CA VAL A 7 -1.16 -6.47 25.86
C VAL A 7 -1.02 -6.13 24.39
N ARG A 8 0.04 -6.61 23.72
CA ARG A 8 0.28 -6.34 22.29
C ARG A 8 -0.49 -7.27 21.36
N GLU A 9 -0.79 -8.49 21.82
CA GLU A 9 -1.18 -9.59 20.93
C GLU A 9 -2.45 -10.34 21.39
N SER A 10 -3.09 -9.96 22.51
CA SER A 10 -4.23 -10.71 23.07
C SER A 10 -5.39 -9.82 23.51
N ASP A 11 -6.48 -10.45 23.93
CA ASP A 11 -7.71 -9.79 24.37
C ASP A 11 -7.70 -9.39 25.85
N LEU A 12 -8.73 -8.64 26.26
CA LEU A 12 -8.93 -8.18 27.64
C LEU A 12 -8.91 -9.32 28.66
N GLU A 13 -9.52 -10.47 28.36
CA GLU A 13 -9.62 -11.60 29.28
C GLU A 13 -8.26 -12.26 29.50
N THR A 14 -7.45 -12.39 28.44
CA THR A 14 -6.08 -12.90 28.53
C THR A 14 -5.20 -11.95 29.35
N ILE A 15 -5.29 -10.64 29.09
CA ILE A 15 -4.55 -9.62 29.85
C ILE A 15 -4.94 -9.69 31.34
N ARG A 16 -6.24 -9.80 31.63
CA ARG A 16 -6.76 -9.95 33.00
C ARG A 16 -6.21 -11.20 33.69
N ALA A 17 -6.25 -12.35 33.02
CA ALA A 17 -5.74 -13.60 33.57
C ALA A 17 -4.23 -13.54 33.86
N VAL A 18 -3.44 -12.91 32.98
CA VAL A 18 -1.99 -12.73 33.19
C VAL A 18 -1.70 -11.82 34.39
N LEU A 19 -2.47 -10.74 34.55
CA LEU A 19 -2.37 -9.86 35.72
C LEU A 19 -2.80 -10.57 37.02
N ASP A 20 -3.88 -11.36 36.97
CA ASP A 20 -4.38 -12.14 38.12
C ASP A 20 -3.37 -13.23 38.55
N ALA A 21 -2.57 -13.73 37.62
CA ALA A 21 -1.45 -14.62 37.89
C ALA A 21 -0.22 -13.91 38.52
N GLY A 22 -0.30 -12.60 38.77
CA GLY A 22 0.73 -11.82 39.45
C GLY A 22 1.79 -11.20 38.53
N ALA A 23 1.48 -11.01 37.25
CA ALA A 23 2.37 -10.29 36.34
C ALA A 23 2.57 -8.83 36.78
N ASP A 24 3.80 -8.32 36.65
CA ASP A 24 4.14 -6.95 37.01
C ASP A 24 3.57 -5.95 35.99
N VAL A 25 2.57 -5.17 36.39
CA VAL A 25 1.97 -4.12 35.56
C VAL A 25 2.90 -2.91 35.36
N ARG A 26 3.93 -2.77 36.17
CA ARG A 26 4.87 -1.62 36.12
C ARG A 26 6.18 -1.98 35.39
N TYR A 27 6.17 -3.03 34.58
CA TYR A 27 7.33 -3.38 33.78
C TYR A 27 7.74 -2.21 32.88
N VAL A 28 9.03 -2.15 32.59
CA VAL A 28 9.62 -1.23 31.62
C VAL A 28 10.52 -2.04 30.68
N ARG A 29 10.16 -2.05 29.39
CA ARG A 29 10.96 -2.67 28.32
C ARG A 29 12.10 -1.73 27.89
N PRO A 30 13.07 -2.22 27.09
CA PRO A 30 14.05 -1.36 26.45
C PRO A 30 13.41 -0.12 25.81
N HIS A 31 14.13 1.00 25.87
CA HIS A 31 13.67 2.32 25.42
C HIS A 31 12.53 2.94 26.23
N GLY A 32 12.20 2.39 27.41
CA GLY A 32 11.22 3.00 28.31
C GLY A 32 9.76 2.67 28.00
N TYR A 33 9.50 1.62 27.21
CA TYR A 33 8.14 1.18 26.89
C TYR A 33 7.47 0.52 28.10
N THR A 34 6.31 1.03 28.49
CA THR A 34 5.51 0.52 29.61
C THR A 34 4.24 -0.17 29.12
N VAL A 35 3.52 -0.81 30.03
CA VAL A 35 2.24 -1.46 29.72
C VAL A 35 1.22 -0.52 29.07
N LEU A 36 1.20 0.77 29.45
CA LEU A 36 0.26 1.75 28.89
C LEU A 36 0.69 2.26 27.51
N ILE A 37 1.98 2.24 27.18
CA ILE A 37 2.44 2.55 25.83
C ILE A 37 2.24 1.33 24.94
N ASP A 38 2.56 0.13 25.43
CA ASP A 38 2.47 -1.12 24.67
C ASP A 38 1.04 -1.44 24.26
N VAL A 39 0.05 -1.22 25.13
CA VAL A 39 -1.36 -1.47 24.79
C VAL A 39 -1.87 -0.56 23.68
N LEU A 40 -1.32 0.65 23.53
CA LEU A 40 -1.68 1.58 22.44
C LEU A 40 -1.14 1.14 21.08
N TYR A 41 -0.17 0.22 21.06
CA TYR A 41 0.38 -0.41 19.87
C TYR A 41 -0.09 -1.85 19.70
N SER A 42 -1.18 -2.23 20.35
CA SER A 42 -1.74 -3.58 20.26
C SER A 42 -2.29 -3.88 18.87
N GLN A 43 -1.98 -5.06 18.35
CA GLN A 43 -2.52 -5.54 17.07
C GLN A 43 -3.97 -6.04 17.21
N SER A 44 -4.38 -6.35 18.45
CA SER A 44 -5.71 -6.86 18.77
C SER A 44 -6.72 -5.74 19.04
N ILE A 45 -6.25 -4.54 19.36
CA ILE A 45 -7.08 -3.36 19.64
C ILE A 45 -7.08 -2.46 18.41
N ARG A 46 -8.19 -2.42 17.69
CA ARG A 46 -8.32 -1.63 16.45
C ARG A 46 -9.14 -0.36 16.63
N GLU A 47 -9.91 -0.30 17.70
CA GLU A 47 -10.87 0.76 17.98
C GLU A 47 -10.70 1.23 19.43
N GLU A 48 -10.97 2.52 19.67
CA GLU A 48 -10.82 3.12 20.99
C GLU A 48 -11.74 2.45 22.02
N GLU A 49 -12.95 2.04 21.62
CA GLU A 49 -13.93 1.38 22.49
C GLU A 49 -13.41 0.06 23.08
N GLN A 50 -12.52 -0.63 22.35
CA GLN A 50 -11.87 -1.87 22.80
C GLN A 50 -10.71 -1.58 23.76
N LEU A 51 -10.05 -0.44 23.59
CA LEU A 51 -8.94 0.02 24.44
C LEU A 51 -9.42 0.42 25.84
N ILE A 52 -10.55 1.12 25.94
CA ILE A 52 -11.00 1.74 27.20
C ILE A 52 -11.09 0.73 28.36
N PRO A 53 -11.71 -0.46 28.22
CA PRO A 53 -11.74 -1.46 29.29
C PRO A 53 -10.36 -1.96 29.70
N VAL A 54 -9.43 -2.10 28.75
CA VAL A 54 -8.06 -2.56 29.02
C VAL A 54 -7.28 -1.47 29.77
N LEU A 55 -7.38 -0.22 29.33
CA LEU A 55 -6.76 0.91 30.05
C LEU A 55 -7.25 1.01 31.49
N ARG A 56 -8.57 0.94 31.71
CA ARG A 56 -9.15 0.98 33.06
C ARG A 56 -8.61 -0.14 33.94
N LEU A 57 -8.54 -1.36 33.41
CA LEU A 57 -7.96 -2.50 34.13
C LEU A 57 -6.49 -2.23 34.49
N LEU A 58 -5.66 -1.79 33.55
CA LEU A 58 -4.24 -1.54 33.79
C LEU A 58 -4.03 -0.44 34.86
N ILE A 59 -4.83 0.63 34.80
CA ILE A 59 -4.84 1.71 35.79
C ILE A 59 -5.26 1.18 37.16
N GLU A 60 -6.33 0.39 37.24
CA GLU A 60 -6.80 -0.26 38.48
C GLU A 60 -5.74 -1.17 39.11
N ARG A 61 -4.91 -1.83 38.28
CA ARG A 61 -3.79 -2.65 38.77
C ARG A 61 -2.55 -1.84 39.16
N GLY A 62 -2.56 -0.52 38.94
CA GLY A 62 -1.50 0.38 39.36
C GLY A 62 -0.42 0.59 38.31
N ALA A 63 -0.78 0.59 37.02
CA ALA A 63 0.12 1.04 35.95
C ALA A 63 0.65 2.46 36.20
N ASP A 64 1.88 2.74 35.77
CA ASP A 64 2.47 4.07 35.88
C ASP A 64 1.99 4.98 34.74
N LEU A 65 1.26 6.05 35.09
CA LEU A 65 0.63 6.94 34.12
C LEU A 65 1.60 7.91 33.43
N ASN A 66 2.76 8.15 34.04
CA ASN A 66 3.58 9.34 33.73
C ASN A 66 4.95 9.00 33.13
N VAL A 67 5.20 7.74 32.76
CA VAL A 67 6.44 7.35 32.10
C VAL A 67 6.50 7.94 30.70
N ILE A 68 7.69 8.45 30.36
CA ILE A 68 8.05 8.93 29.04
C ILE A 68 9.18 8.05 28.52
N SER A 69 9.00 7.46 27.34
CA SER A 69 10.00 6.63 26.66
C SER A 69 11.20 7.46 26.20
N ASP A 70 12.29 6.80 25.81
CA ASP A 70 13.47 7.46 25.26
C ASP A 70 13.16 8.22 23.95
N TYR A 71 12.07 7.84 23.26
CA TYR A 71 11.56 8.51 22.06
C TYR A 71 10.57 9.65 22.38
N GLY A 72 10.41 9.99 23.65
CA GLY A 72 9.51 11.06 24.09
C GLY A 72 8.03 10.65 24.09
N GLU A 73 7.70 9.37 24.10
CA GLU A 73 6.31 8.90 24.11
C GLU A 73 5.79 8.72 25.53
N SER A 74 4.57 9.17 25.78
CA SER A 74 3.79 8.79 26.97
C SER A 74 2.43 8.28 26.53
N ALA A 75 1.72 7.59 27.43
CA ALA A 75 0.37 7.12 27.15
C ALA A 75 -0.55 8.26 26.68
N LEU A 76 -0.44 9.45 27.31
CA LEU A 76 -1.16 10.65 26.89
C LEU A 76 -0.76 11.14 25.49
N ARG A 77 0.54 11.23 25.19
CA ARG A 77 1.02 11.71 23.88
C ARG A 77 0.58 10.79 22.75
N VAL A 78 0.72 9.48 22.93
CA VAL A 78 0.35 8.48 21.93
C VAL A 78 -1.17 8.47 21.73
N SER A 79 -1.97 8.41 22.80
CA SER A 79 -3.45 8.46 22.69
C SER A 79 -3.92 9.74 21.98
N SER A 80 -3.33 10.89 22.33
CA SER A 80 -3.62 12.18 21.69
C SER A 80 -3.22 12.22 20.20
N ARG A 81 -2.12 11.58 19.82
CA ARG A 81 -1.67 11.47 18.42
C ARG A 81 -2.66 10.67 17.58
N LEU A 82 -3.13 9.55 18.13
CA LEU A 82 -4.08 8.63 17.50
C LEU A 82 -5.51 9.18 17.42
N GLY A 83 -5.77 10.35 18.04
CA GLY A 83 -7.13 10.91 18.13
C GLY A 83 -8.01 10.19 19.15
N TRP A 84 -7.44 9.29 19.96
CA TRP A 84 -8.14 8.56 21.02
C TRP A 84 -8.35 9.44 22.25
N PHE A 85 -9.27 10.39 22.13
CA PHE A 85 -9.51 11.41 23.15
C PHE A 85 -10.28 10.88 24.37
N GLU A 86 -11.08 9.82 24.26
CA GLU A 86 -11.66 9.17 25.44
C GLU A 86 -10.55 8.54 26.29
N ALA A 87 -9.57 7.87 25.67
CA ALA A 87 -8.41 7.30 26.36
C ALA A 87 -7.59 8.39 27.05
N VAL A 88 -7.39 9.55 26.40
CA VAL A 88 -6.78 10.72 27.04
C VAL A 88 -7.60 11.16 28.26
N GLY A 89 -8.92 11.23 28.14
CA GLY A 89 -9.83 11.54 29.25
C GLY A 89 -9.66 10.58 30.43
N VAL A 90 -9.69 9.27 30.18
CA VAL A 90 -9.52 8.23 31.21
C VAL A 90 -8.18 8.38 31.94
N LEU A 91 -7.08 8.62 31.23
CA LEU A 91 -5.76 8.81 31.82
C LEU A 91 -5.71 10.06 32.70
N LEU A 92 -6.28 11.18 32.24
CA LEU A 92 -6.31 12.42 33.01
C LEU A 92 -7.21 12.32 34.25
N ASP A 93 -8.36 11.65 34.14
CA ASP A 93 -9.26 11.39 35.26
C ASP A 93 -8.61 10.47 36.31
N ALA A 94 -7.72 9.57 35.88
CA ALA A 94 -6.88 8.75 36.75
C ALA A 94 -5.71 9.50 37.40
N GLY A 95 -5.51 10.78 37.05
CA GLY A 95 -4.47 11.63 37.62
C GLY A 95 -3.14 11.64 36.86
N ALA A 96 -3.13 11.28 35.57
CA ALA A 96 -1.97 11.48 34.72
C ALA A 96 -1.62 12.99 34.61
N ASP A 97 -0.33 13.31 34.61
CA ASP A 97 0.15 14.68 34.42
C ASP A 97 -0.14 15.13 32.97
N PRO A 98 -0.95 16.19 32.75
CA PRO A 98 -1.23 16.69 31.39
C PRO A 98 -0.03 17.36 30.73
N GLY A 99 1.04 17.68 31.47
CA GLY A 99 2.22 18.40 31.00
C GLY A 99 2.74 17.93 29.63
N PRO A 100 2.95 16.63 29.38
CA PRO A 100 3.46 16.11 28.11
C PRO A 100 2.63 16.43 26.86
N LEU A 101 1.35 16.78 26.99
CA LEU A 101 0.46 17.11 25.86
C LEU A 101 0.73 18.50 25.27
N HIS A 102 1.24 19.44 26.09
CA HIS A 102 1.37 20.86 25.74
C HIS A 102 0.04 21.52 25.33
N TRP A 103 -1.10 20.98 25.79
CA TRP A 103 -2.41 21.51 25.47
C TRP A 103 -2.67 22.87 26.13
N SER A 104 -3.10 23.85 25.32
CA SER A 104 -3.77 25.04 25.84
C SER A 104 -5.16 24.70 26.42
N PRO A 105 -5.78 25.59 27.21
CA PRO A 105 -7.16 25.40 27.66
C PRO A 105 -8.14 25.18 26.51
N LEU A 106 -7.92 25.81 25.35
CA LEU A 106 -8.72 25.61 24.15
C LEU A 106 -8.50 24.22 23.52
N HIS A 107 -7.26 23.71 23.41
CA HIS A 107 -7.02 22.33 22.97
C HIS A 107 -7.79 21.33 23.83
N ARG A 108 -7.73 21.49 25.16
CA ARG A 108 -8.44 20.62 26.10
C ARG A 108 -9.96 20.68 25.90
N ALA A 109 -10.52 21.87 25.68
CA ALA A 109 -11.94 22.04 25.41
C ALA A 109 -12.36 21.40 24.07
N VAL A 110 -11.52 21.50 23.04
CA VAL A 110 -11.75 20.86 21.74
C VAL A 110 -11.75 19.34 21.88
N ALA A 111 -10.70 18.75 22.47
CA ALA A 111 -10.57 17.30 22.59
C ALA A 111 -11.61 16.68 23.55
N LEU A 112 -11.81 17.25 24.73
CA LEU A 112 -12.54 16.61 25.83
C LEU A 112 -13.82 17.34 26.26
N GLY A 113 -14.00 18.59 25.83
CA GLY A 113 -15.12 19.43 26.24
C GLY A 113 -16.33 19.33 25.32
N THR A 114 -17.38 20.04 25.69
CA THR A 114 -18.57 20.24 24.84
C THR A 114 -18.38 21.44 23.89
N VAL A 115 -19.24 21.55 22.88
CA VAL A 115 -19.35 22.76 22.03
C VAL A 115 -19.50 24.05 22.88
N ALA A 116 -20.19 23.98 24.03
CA ALA A 116 -20.34 25.11 24.93
C ALA A 116 -19.03 25.48 25.66
N ASP A 117 -18.20 24.50 25.98
CA ASP A 117 -16.88 24.75 26.59
C ASP A 117 -15.93 25.39 25.58
N VAL A 118 -15.93 24.93 24.33
CA VAL A 118 -15.18 25.56 23.23
C VAL A 118 -15.63 27.02 23.06
N ARG A 119 -16.94 27.28 22.96
CA ARG A 119 -17.47 28.65 22.85
C ARG A 119 -17.00 29.53 24.01
N ARG A 120 -17.06 29.03 25.25
CA ARG A 120 -16.59 29.78 26.42
C ARG A 120 -15.10 30.14 26.33
N ARG A 121 -14.26 29.22 25.85
CA ARG A 121 -12.82 29.48 25.66
C ARG A 121 -12.57 30.55 24.61
N LEU A 122 -13.32 30.51 23.51
CA LEU A 122 -13.26 31.53 22.46
C LEU A 122 -13.70 32.92 23.00
N GLU A 123 -14.77 32.98 23.80
CA GLU A 123 -15.21 34.20 24.47
C GLU A 123 -14.18 34.76 25.48
N CYS A 124 -13.36 33.89 26.08
CA CYS A 124 -12.24 34.29 26.94
C CYS A 124 -11.03 34.83 26.16
N GLY A 125 -11.04 34.77 24.82
CA GLY A 125 -9.92 35.20 23.99
C GLY A 125 -8.73 34.24 24.00
N ASP A 126 -8.98 32.94 24.17
CA ASP A 126 -7.93 31.92 24.05
C ASP A 126 -7.25 31.99 22.67
N ASP A 127 -5.92 31.77 22.65
CA ASP A 127 -5.11 31.80 21.43
C ASP A 127 -5.43 30.64 20.48
N LEU A 128 -5.83 31.00 19.25
CA LEU A 128 -6.15 30.06 18.16
C LEU A 128 -4.90 29.48 17.48
N SER A 129 -3.74 30.11 17.66
CA SER A 129 -2.46 29.73 17.04
C SER A 129 -1.55 28.90 17.94
N ALA A 130 -1.96 28.67 19.19
CA ALA A 130 -1.23 27.84 20.14
C ALA A 130 -1.01 26.43 19.54
N ARG A 131 0.17 25.85 19.73
CA ARG A 131 0.50 24.51 19.23
C ARG A 131 0.71 23.51 20.37
N ASP A 132 0.13 22.32 20.21
CA ASP A 132 0.38 21.19 21.10
C ASP A 132 1.70 20.48 20.79
N TRP A 133 1.99 19.38 21.52
CA TRP A 133 3.22 18.60 21.32
C TRP A 133 3.39 18.07 19.89
N TRP A 134 2.29 17.83 19.17
CA TRP A 134 2.28 17.33 17.80
C TRP A 134 2.23 18.45 16.75
N GLU A 135 2.49 19.69 17.17
CA GLU A 135 2.43 20.89 16.35
C GLU A 135 1.02 21.16 15.78
N ARG A 136 -0.04 20.67 16.45
CA ARG A 136 -1.43 20.95 16.05
C ARG A 136 -1.92 22.21 16.73
N THR A 137 -2.62 23.06 15.99
CA THR A 137 -3.48 24.10 16.57
C THR A 137 -4.82 23.51 17.03
N PRO A 138 -5.64 24.23 17.81
CA PRO A 138 -6.97 23.77 18.18
C PRO A 138 -7.85 23.45 16.96
N TRP A 139 -7.66 24.19 15.86
CA TRP A 139 -8.25 23.88 14.55
C TRP A 139 -7.86 22.49 14.06
N LEU A 140 -6.56 22.22 13.90
CA LEU A 140 -6.08 20.92 13.40
C LEU A 140 -6.48 19.76 14.32
N LEU A 141 -6.44 19.98 15.64
CA LEU A 141 -6.90 19.00 16.63
C LEU A 141 -8.40 18.69 16.46
N SER A 142 -9.23 19.69 16.16
CA SER A 142 -10.68 19.51 15.98
C SER A 142 -11.03 18.60 14.80
N LEU A 143 -10.16 18.50 13.80
CA LEU A 143 -10.38 17.64 12.64
C LEU A 143 -10.20 16.15 12.94
N GLN A 144 -9.60 15.83 14.08
CA GLN A 144 -9.56 14.48 14.63
C GLN A 144 -10.67 14.26 15.67
N THR A 145 -11.44 15.30 16.01
CA THR A 145 -12.62 15.15 16.86
C THR A 145 -13.81 14.80 15.98
N ARG A 146 -14.59 13.80 16.38
CA ARG A 146 -15.81 13.33 15.70
C ARG A 146 -16.98 14.32 15.82
N ASP A 147 -16.69 15.62 15.87
CA ASP A 147 -17.61 16.71 16.21
C ASP A 147 -17.34 17.94 15.33
N VAL A 148 -17.96 17.93 14.15
CA VAL A 148 -17.89 19.02 13.16
C VAL A 148 -18.26 20.38 13.75
N ALA A 149 -19.17 20.43 14.72
CA ALA A 149 -19.63 21.69 15.30
C ALA A 149 -18.50 22.44 16.05
N LYS A 150 -17.52 21.71 16.61
CA LYS A 150 -16.34 22.33 17.22
C LYS A 150 -15.43 22.96 16.17
N ALA A 151 -15.21 22.27 15.06
CA ALA A 151 -14.43 22.78 13.94
C ALA A 151 -15.08 24.03 13.32
N GLU A 152 -16.41 24.01 13.13
CA GLU A 152 -17.18 25.17 12.65
C GLU A 152 -17.05 26.39 13.59
N LEU A 153 -17.12 26.19 14.90
CA LEU A 153 -16.93 27.28 15.87
C LEU A 153 -15.53 27.89 15.79
N LEU A 154 -14.50 27.07 15.60
CA LEU A 154 -13.12 27.53 15.46
C LEU A 154 -12.93 28.36 14.19
N LEU A 155 -13.50 27.93 13.05
CA LEU A 155 -13.51 28.74 11.83
C LEU A 155 -14.25 30.05 12.00
N ALA A 156 -15.44 30.02 12.63
CA ALA A 156 -16.22 31.23 12.89
C ALA A 156 -15.48 32.23 13.81
N ALA A 157 -14.59 31.74 14.68
CA ALA A 157 -13.73 32.55 15.52
C ALA A 157 -12.44 33.05 14.82
N GLY A 158 -12.21 32.65 13.57
CA GLY A 158 -11.07 33.10 12.76
C GLY A 158 -9.85 32.19 12.82
N ALA A 159 -10.00 30.91 13.16
CA ALA A 159 -8.91 29.95 12.99
C ALA A 159 -8.58 29.78 11.50
N ASP A 160 -7.29 29.56 11.18
CA ASP A 160 -6.84 29.43 9.79
C ASP A 160 -7.09 28.00 9.26
N PRO A 161 -8.01 27.79 8.29
CA PRO A 161 -8.28 26.47 7.73
C PRO A 161 -7.08 25.87 6.97
N ASN A 162 -6.13 26.70 6.55
CA ASN A 162 -4.94 26.30 5.79
C ASN A 162 -3.72 26.04 6.67
N ASP A 163 -3.87 26.15 7.99
CA ASP A 163 -2.79 25.86 8.91
C ASP A 163 -2.28 24.42 8.70
N ARG A 164 -1.00 24.21 8.96
CA ARG A 164 -0.33 22.93 8.74
C ARG A 164 0.30 22.46 10.03
N GLY A 165 0.17 21.16 10.27
CA GLY A 165 0.81 20.49 11.38
C GLY A 165 2.29 20.24 11.12
N ARG A 166 2.88 19.37 11.94
CA ARG A 166 4.24 18.88 11.77
C ARG A 166 4.47 18.33 10.35
N CYS A 167 5.66 18.59 9.78
CA CYS A 167 6.05 18.19 8.42
C CYS A 167 5.05 18.65 7.34
N GLY A 168 4.48 19.85 7.55
CA GLY A 168 3.53 20.42 6.63
C GLY A 168 2.27 19.57 6.47
N LYS A 169 1.81 18.84 7.48
CA LYS A 169 0.59 18.03 7.35
C LYS A 169 -0.68 18.91 7.20
N PRO A 170 -1.46 18.78 6.12
CA PRO A 170 -2.65 19.61 5.89
C PRO A 170 -3.87 19.13 6.68
N SER A 171 -4.85 20.03 6.84
CA SER A 171 -6.15 19.78 7.48
C SER A 171 -6.83 18.47 7.04
N LEU A 172 -6.88 18.21 5.73
CA LEU A 172 -7.58 17.04 5.19
C LEU A 172 -6.94 15.70 5.57
N LEU A 173 -5.62 15.66 5.80
CA LEU A 173 -4.93 14.47 6.30
C LEU A 173 -5.34 14.14 7.73
N PHE A 174 -5.53 15.15 8.59
CA PHE A 174 -6.01 14.93 9.96
C PHE A 174 -7.42 14.31 9.98
N ALA A 175 -8.30 14.76 9.09
CA ALA A 175 -9.63 14.16 8.96
C ALA A 175 -9.57 12.72 8.43
N ALA A 176 -8.73 12.42 7.43
CA ALA A 176 -8.56 11.07 6.89
C ALA A 176 -7.98 10.09 7.94
N GLU A 177 -7.11 10.55 8.85
CA GLU A 177 -6.60 9.73 9.95
C GLU A 177 -7.64 9.43 11.03
N SER A 178 -8.66 10.27 11.18
CA SER A 178 -9.65 10.13 12.26
C SER A 178 -10.58 8.91 12.08
N ASN A 179 -10.58 8.29 10.90
CA ASN A 179 -11.53 7.23 10.52
C ASN A 179 -13.01 7.65 10.72
N ASP A 180 -13.28 8.96 10.66
CA ASP A 180 -14.62 9.53 10.73
C ASP A 180 -14.99 10.20 9.40
N PRO A 181 -15.81 9.53 8.56
CA PRO A 181 -16.25 10.09 7.29
C PRO A 181 -17.03 11.40 7.40
N ALA A 182 -17.58 11.76 8.57
CA ALA A 182 -18.37 12.99 8.72
C ALA A 182 -17.51 14.25 8.63
N VAL A 183 -16.38 14.29 9.33
CA VAL A 183 -15.44 15.43 9.28
C VAL A 183 -14.79 15.53 7.91
N LEU A 184 -14.39 14.38 7.34
CA LEU A 184 -13.79 14.34 6.01
C LEU A 184 -14.77 14.87 4.95
N ARG A 185 -16.02 14.39 4.95
CA ARG A 185 -17.06 14.86 4.04
C ARG A 185 -17.30 16.36 4.16
N TRP A 186 -17.45 16.86 5.39
CA TRP A 186 -17.66 18.28 5.64
C TRP A 186 -16.50 19.12 5.10
N LEU A 187 -15.25 18.73 5.34
CA LEU A 187 -14.09 19.45 4.79
C LEU A 187 -14.07 19.44 3.25
N LEU A 188 -14.37 18.31 2.62
CA LEU A 188 -14.45 18.22 1.15
C LEU A 188 -15.54 19.14 0.59
N GLU A 189 -16.68 19.26 1.28
CA GLU A 189 -17.76 20.18 0.92
C GLU A 189 -17.36 21.67 1.04
N THR A 190 -16.30 22.00 1.79
CA THR A 190 -15.73 23.36 1.83
C THR A 190 -14.83 23.69 0.62
N GLY A 191 -14.56 22.71 -0.26
CA GLY A 191 -13.77 22.91 -1.47
C GLY A 191 -12.25 22.79 -1.28
N VAL A 192 -11.81 22.13 -0.20
CA VAL A 192 -10.39 21.78 -0.01
C VAL A 192 -9.96 20.83 -1.13
N ASP A 193 -8.75 21.05 -1.67
CA ASP A 193 -8.16 20.16 -2.67
C ASP A 193 -7.97 18.75 -2.10
N PRO A 194 -8.65 17.71 -2.65
CA PRO A 194 -8.51 16.33 -2.18
C PRO A 194 -7.11 15.74 -2.42
N ASN A 195 -6.30 16.36 -3.27
CA ASN A 195 -4.94 15.94 -3.60
C ASN A 195 -3.87 16.65 -2.76
N ILE A 196 -4.27 17.43 -1.75
CA ILE A 196 -3.33 18.14 -0.88
C ILE A 196 -2.39 17.14 -0.19
N ALA A 197 -1.08 17.36 -0.33
CA ALA A 197 -0.06 16.48 0.21
C ALA A 197 0.73 17.15 1.33
N ASP A 198 1.30 16.36 2.23
CA ASP A 198 2.33 16.80 3.18
C ASP A 198 3.72 16.91 2.52
N GLU A 199 4.76 17.23 3.32
CA GLU A 199 6.14 17.38 2.82
C GLU A 199 6.75 16.08 2.26
N PHE A 200 6.12 14.92 2.52
CA PHE A 200 6.56 13.61 2.03
C PHE A 200 5.68 13.06 0.90
N GLY A 201 4.72 13.86 0.40
CA GLY A 201 3.78 13.44 -0.63
C GLY A 201 2.61 12.58 -0.10
N GLY A 202 2.43 12.49 1.23
CA GLY A 202 1.29 11.78 1.82
C GLY A 202 -0.01 12.51 1.50
N THR A 203 -0.92 11.83 0.79
CA THR A 203 -2.25 12.35 0.44
C THR A 203 -3.34 11.74 1.34
N PRO A 204 -4.52 12.38 1.47
CA PRO A 204 -5.63 11.81 2.24
C PRO A 204 -6.04 10.42 1.72
N LEU A 205 -5.93 10.19 0.40
CA LEU A 205 -6.29 8.92 -0.21
C LEU A 205 -5.32 7.79 0.16
N ILE A 206 -4.03 8.07 0.25
CA ILE A 206 -3.02 7.13 0.78
C ILE A 206 -3.37 6.74 2.23
N VAL A 207 -3.66 7.73 3.08
CA VAL A 207 -4.02 7.49 4.48
C VAL A 207 -5.31 6.65 4.61
N ALA A 208 -6.37 7.03 3.90
CA ALA A 208 -7.64 6.31 3.93
C ALA A 208 -7.48 4.86 3.40
N ALA A 209 -6.65 4.65 2.39
CA ALA A 209 -6.35 3.33 1.86
C ALA A 209 -5.59 2.46 2.88
N GLY A 210 -4.59 3.03 3.56
CA GLY A 210 -3.86 2.40 4.68
C GLY A 210 -4.77 2.00 5.84
N ASN A 211 -5.72 2.87 6.19
CA ASN A 211 -6.72 2.58 7.23
C ASN A 211 -7.76 1.54 6.80
N GLY A 212 -7.88 1.26 5.50
CA GLY A 212 -8.88 0.33 4.98
C GLY A 212 -10.30 0.89 4.99
N ASP A 213 -10.45 2.21 5.17
CA ASP A 213 -11.74 2.89 5.26
C ASP A 213 -12.34 3.11 3.87
N ALA A 214 -13.14 2.15 3.43
CA ALA A 214 -13.81 2.20 2.14
C ALA A 214 -14.72 3.43 1.97
N GLU A 215 -15.31 3.97 3.06
CA GLU A 215 -16.19 5.14 2.94
C GLU A 215 -15.35 6.41 2.75
N CYS A 216 -14.25 6.59 3.48
CA CYS A 216 -13.33 7.71 3.25
C CYS A 216 -12.68 7.65 1.86
N VAL A 217 -12.25 6.46 1.40
CA VAL A 217 -11.73 6.26 0.04
C VAL A 217 -12.78 6.66 -0.99
N ARG A 218 -14.05 6.26 -0.81
CA ARG A 218 -15.15 6.64 -1.71
C ARG A 218 -15.33 8.16 -1.77
N LEU A 219 -15.37 8.81 -0.62
CA LEU A 219 -15.54 10.27 -0.52
C LEU A 219 -14.43 11.03 -1.23
N LEU A 220 -13.18 10.59 -1.06
CA LEU A 220 -12.03 11.22 -1.69
C LEU A 220 -12.04 11.04 -3.21
N LEU A 221 -12.33 9.82 -3.70
CA LEU A 221 -12.45 9.56 -5.14
C LEU A 221 -13.60 10.36 -5.77
N ASP A 222 -14.76 10.43 -5.10
CA ASP A 222 -15.91 11.23 -5.56
C ASP A 222 -15.60 12.74 -5.59
N ALA A 223 -14.70 13.20 -4.71
CA ALA A 223 -14.22 14.59 -4.70
C ALA A 223 -13.12 14.87 -5.75
N GLY A 224 -12.62 13.85 -6.46
CA GLY A 224 -11.59 13.99 -7.48
C GLY A 224 -10.15 13.76 -6.98
N ALA A 225 -9.97 13.01 -5.89
CA ALA A 225 -8.64 12.52 -5.53
C ALA A 225 -8.07 11.62 -6.64
N ASP A 226 -6.83 11.87 -7.00
CA ASP A 226 -6.10 11.09 -8.00
C ASP A 226 -5.56 9.80 -7.37
N PRO A 227 -6.00 8.61 -7.81
CA PRO A 227 -5.58 7.32 -7.26
C PRO A 227 -4.13 6.95 -7.58
N LEU A 228 -3.45 7.74 -8.43
CA LEU A 228 -2.09 7.49 -8.89
C LEU A 228 -1.04 8.40 -8.23
N LEU A 229 -1.47 9.40 -7.44
CA LEU A 229 -0.52 10.20 -6.67
C LEU A 229 0.21 9.32 -5.66
N HIS A 230 1.48 9.60 -5.47
CA HIS A 230 2.34 8.80 -4.60
C HIS A 230 3.08 9.69 -3.62
N SER A 231 3.34 9.14 -2.44
CA SER A 231 4.33 9.66 -1.52
C SER A 231 5.72 9.20 -1.94
N ILE A 232 6.74 9.56 -1.16
CA ILE A 232 8.10 9.02 -1.33
C ILE A 232 8.10 7.49 -1.26
N THR A 233 7.24 6.92 -0.42
CA THR A 233 7.25 5.49 -0.15
C THR A 233 6.10 4.76 -0.80
N ASP A 234 4.96 5.37 -1.09
CA ASP A 234 3.73 4.60 -1.32
C ASP A 234 2.74 5.22 -2.31
N THR A 235 1.87 4.39 -2.88
CA THR A 235 0.71 4.80 -3.68
C THR A 235 -0.57 4.38 -2.94
N PRO A 236 -1.74 4.96 -3.23
CA PRO A 236 -3.00 4.52 -2.64
C PRO A 236 -3.21 3.00 -2.74
N ILE A 237 -2.92 2.40 -3.90
CA ILE A 237 -3.16 0.97 -4.12
C ILE A 237 -2.19 0.08 -3.36
N ARG A 238 -0.94 0.52 -3.21
CA ARG A 238 0.06 -0.20 -2.42
C ARG A 238 -0.15 -0.01 -0.92
N SER A 239 -0.73 1.10 -0.47
CA SER A 239 -1.18 1.28 0.92
C SER A 239 -2.48 0.53 1.25
N ALA A 240 -3.26 0.05 0.29
CA ALA A 240 -4.58 -0.54 0.54
C ALA A 240 -4.53 -1.71 1.54
N SER A 241 -5.12 -1.58 2.73
CA SER A 241 -5.04 -2.62 3.76
C SER A 241 -6.08 -3.74 3.62
N ASN A 242 -6.96 -3.65 2.62
CA ASN A 242 -7.91 -4.72 2.30
C ASN A 242 -8.32 -4.73 0.82
N LEU A 243 -8.84 -5.87 0.37
CA LEU A 243 -9.29 -6.06 -1.00
C LEU A 243 -10.42 -5.13 -1.45
N ALA A 244 -11.32 -4.71 -0.55
CA ALA A 244 -12.42 -3.83 -0.92
C ALA A 244 -11.90 -2.46 -1.39
N VAL A 245 -10.96 -1.87 -0.63
CA VAL A 245 -10.27 -0.64 -0.99
C VAL A 245 -9.46 -0.80 -2.27
N ALA A 246 -8.67 -1.88 -2.38
CA ALA A 246 -7.88 -2.14 -3.59
C ALA A 246 -8.76 -2.17 -4.85
N ARG A 247 -9.91 -2.86 -4.80
CA ARG A 247 -10.87 -2.90 -5.91
C ARG A 247 -11.48 -1.54 -6.24
N MET A 248 -11.67 -0.65 -5.25
CA MET A 248 -12.12 0.71 -5.51
C MET A 248 -11.07 1.52 -6.27
N LEU A 249 -9.81 1.41 -5.87
CA LEU A 249 -8.69 2.11 -6.51
C LEU A 249 -8.45 1.61 -7.93
N VAL A 250 -8.56 0.30 -8.18
CA VAL A 250 -8.50 -0.27 -9.53
C VAL A 250 -9.62 0.27 -10.43
N ARG A 251 -10.84 0.40 -9.92
CA ARG A 251 -11.94 1.03 -10.67
C ARG A 251 -11.67 2.51 -10.96
N ALA A 252 -10.92 3.18 -10.10
CA ALA A 252 -10.49 4.56 -10.29
C ALA A 252 -9.28 4.70 -11.24
N GLY A 253 -8.64 3.59 -11.63
CA GLY A 253 -7.57 3.56 -12.63
C GLY A 253 -6.19 3.13 -12.14
N ALA A 254 -6.06 2.71 -10.87
CA ALA A 254 -4.83 2.09 -10.38
C ALA A 254 -4.64 0.68 -10.97
N ASP A 255 -3.39 0.22 -11.04
CA ASP A 255 -3.06 -1.11 -11.55
C ASP A 255 -3.13 -2.16 -10.42
N LEU A 256 -3.87 -3.25 -10.66
CA LEU A 256 -3.95 -4.35 -9.70
C LEU A 256 -2.57 -5.00 -9.47
N ALA A 257 -1.63 -4.87 -10.41
CA ALA A 257 -0.26 -5.35 -10.23
C ALA A 257 0.51 -4.62 -9.12
N ASP A 258 0.08 -3.42 -8.72
CA ASP A 258 0.76 -2.58 -7.73
C ASP A 258 0.24 -2.77 -6.29
N VAL A 259 -0.72 -3.68 -6.08
CA VAL A 259 -1.21 -3.99 -4.72
C VAL A 259 -0.07 -4.51 -3.84
N ASN A 260 -0.15 -4.22 -2.55
CA ASN A 260 0.75 -4.85 -1.59
C ASN A 260 0.55 -6.37 -1.53
N GLU A 261 1.52 -6.96 -0.87
CA GLU A 261 1.70 -8.39 -0.71
C GLU A 261 0.55 -9.07 0.06
N ASP A 262 -0.02 -8.40 1.06
CA ASP A 262 -1.14 -8.92 1.85
C ASP A 262 -2.42 -9.03 1.00
N VAL A 263 -2.74 -7.97 0.25
CA VAL A 263 -3.86 -7.98 -0.70
C VAL A 263 -3.62 -8.99 -1.83
N ARG A 264 -2.39 -9.13 -2.31
CA ARG A 264 -2.03 -10.14 -3.32
C ARG A 264 -2.30 -11.56 -2.81
N ASP A 265 -1.96 -11.85 -1.55
CA ASP A 265 -2.27 -13.14 -0.94
C ASP A 265 -3.76 -13.37 -0.75
N GLU A 266 -4.51 -12.34 -0.37
CA GLU A 266 -5.98 -12.43 -0.25
C GLU A 266 -6.61 -12.80 -1.60
N ILE A 267 -6.19 -12.14 -2.68
CA ILE A 267 -6.68 -12.39 -4.05
C ILE A 267 -6.34 -13.81 -4.50
N THR A 268 -5.07 -14.21 -4.33
CA THR A 268 -4.58 -15.52 -4.81
C THR A 268 -4.92 -16.68 -3.86
N LYS A 269 -5.40 -16.38 -2.65
CA LYS A 269 -5.55 -17.29 -1.50
C LYS A 269 -4.26 -18.05 -1.18
N ARG A 270 -3.11 -17.46 -1.50
CA ARG A 270 -1.79 -18.06 -1.27
C ARG A 270 -1.52 -18.14 0.23
N ARG A 271 -1.02 -19.28 0.68
CA ARG A 271 -0.52 -19.47 2.05
C ARG A 271 0.99 -19.34 2.04
N ARG A 272 1.53 -18.35 2.75
CA ARG A 272 2.98 -18.15 2.80
C ARG A 272 3.68 -19.25 3.57
N SER A 273 4.79 -19.70 3.01
CA SER A 273 5.82 -20.42 3.76
C SER A 273 6.79 -19.41 4.39
N GLU A 274 7.29 -19.70 5.59
CA GLU A 274 8.29 -18.88 6.28
C GLU A 274 9.68 -18.96 5.62
N SER A 275 9.92 -19.98 4.82
CA SER A 275 11.20 -20.20 4.11
C SER A 275 10.99 -20.91 2.77
N ILE A 276 12.05 -20.97 1.97
CA ILE A 276 12.06 -21.70 0.70
C ILE A 276 12.11 -23.20 1.01
N ASP A 277 10.95 -23.86 0.97
CA ASP A 277 10.80 -25.28 1.28
C ASP A 277 11.22 -26.17 0.10
N CYS A 278 12.54 -26.31 -0.11
CA CYS A 278 13.12 -27.33 -0.97
C CYS A 278 14.52 -27.77 -0.49
N SER A 279 14.99 -28.91 -1.01
CA SER A 279 16.37 -29.37 -0.78
C SER A 279 17.40 -28.53 -1.53
N ARG A 280 18.65 -28.57 -1.07
CA ARG A 280 19.79 -27.94 -1.76
C ARG A 280 19.98 -28.54 -3.15
N GLU A 281 19.73 -29.84 -3.32
CA GLU A 281 19.82 -30.53 -4.61
C GLU A 281 18.76 -30.02 -5.60
N GLU A 282 17.52 -29.85 -5.15
CA GLU A 282 16.44 -29.27 -5.97
C GLU A 282 16.72 -27.81 -6.34
N TYR A 283 17.26 -27.03 -5.41
CA TYR A 283 17.76 -25.68 -5.68
C TYR A 283 18.83 -25.71 -6.78
N GLN A 284 19.91 -26.48 -6.61
CA GLN A 284 20.99 -26.54 -7.61
C GLN A 284 20.52 -27.03 -8.98
N ALA A 285 19.51 -27.89 -9.04
CA ALA A 285 18.96 -28.41 -10.29
C ALA A 285 18.11 -27.39 -11.07
N ALA A 286 17.54 -26.38 -10.40
CA ALA A 286 16.55 -25.47 -11.00
C ALA A 286 16.78 -23.99 -10.65
N LYS A 287 17.93 -23.63 -10.09
CA LYS A 287 18.24 -22.23 -9.71
C LYS A 287 18.37 -21.31 -10.91
N ASP A 288 18.77 -21.82 -12.07
CA ASP A 288 18.95 -21.00 -13.27
C ASP A 288 17.60 -20.74 -13.97
N ARG A 289 17.50 -19.62 -14.69
CA ARG A 289 16.35 -19.37 -15.58
C ARG A 289 16.24 -20.47 -16.64
N ALA A 290 15.02 -20.96 -16.85
CA ALA A 290 14.68 -21.94 -17.89
C ALA A 290 13.55 -21.44 -18.79
N PHE A 291 13.57 -21.85 -20.06
CA PHE A 291 12.52 -21.59 -21.04
C PHE A 291 11.70 -22.86 -21.30
N GLY A 292 10.42 -22.68 -21.64
CA GLY A 292 9.59 -23.77 -22.11
C GLY A 292 10.03 -24.26 -23.49
N THR A 293 9.69 -25.50 -23.81
CA THR A 293 9.91 -26.14 -25.13
C THR A 293 8.61 -26.33 -25.89
N ALA A 294 7.47 -26.01 -25.27
CA ALA A 294 6.12 -26.08 -25.83
C ALA A 294 5.32 -24.84 -25.41
N ASN A 295 4.25 -24.53 -26.16
CA ASN A 295 3.38 -23.37 -25.93
C ASN A 295 2.02 -23.83 -25.39
N PRO A 296 1.78 -23.80 -24.06
CA PRO A 296 2.77 -23.64 -22.98
C PRO A 296 3.40 -24.99 -22.55
N GLN A 297 4.45 -24.93 -21.72
CA GLN A 297 4.99 -26.09 -20.99
C GLN A 297 4.80 -25.88 -19.49
N LEU A 298 4.27 -26.88 -18.76
CA LEU A 298 4.22 -26.85 -17.31
C LEU A 298 5.64 -27.00 -16.71
N MET A 299 6.05 -26.03 -15.89
CA MET A 299 7.37 -25.92 -15.27
C MET A 299 7.29 -26.36 -13.80
N ASN A 300 7.34 -27.67 -13.58
CA ASN A 300 7.13 -28.25 -12.24
C ASN A 300 8.44 -28.45 -11.47
N PHE A 301 9.16 -27.37 -11.19
CA PHE A 301 10.38 -27.40 -10.39
C PHE A 301 10.08 -27.15 -8.89
N PRO A 302 10.49 -28.04 -7.97
CA PRO A 302 10.25 -27.84 -6.54
C PRO A 302 10.76 -26.49 -6.01
N PHE A 303 11.96 -26.07 -6.45
CA PHE A 303 12.53 -24.76 -6.08
C PHE A 303 11.64 -23.58 -6.53
N TRP A 304 11.17 -23.56 -7.79
CA TRP A 304 10.32 -22.46 -8.28
C TRP A 304 9.00 -22.40 -7.53
N ARG A 305 8.39 -23.56 -7.23
CA ARG A 305 7.17 -23.63 -6.43
C ARG A 305 7.41 -23.12 -5.00
N ALA A 306 8.53 -23.48 -4.39
CA ALA A 306 8.90 -22.99 -3.07
C ALA A 306 9.08 -21.46 -3.07
N MET A 307 9.77 -20.91 -4.08
CA MET A 307 9.94 -19.46 -4.27
C MET A 307 8.60 -18.72 -4.41
N VAL A 308 7.68 -19.22 -5.24
CA VAL A 308 6.33 -18.62 -5.35
C VAL A 308 5.56 -18.72 -4.03
N ALA A 309 5.71 -19.83 -3.29
CA ALA A 309 5.00 -20.04 -2.03
C ALA A 309 5.47 -19.13 -0.88
N CYS A 310 6.78 -18.86 -0.76
CA CYS A 310 7.31 -17.93 0.25
C CYS A 310 7.32 -16.48 -0.22
N GLY A 311 7.33 -16.22 -1.53
CA GLY A 311 7.41 -14.87 -2.08
C GLY A 311 8.84 -14.29 -2.09
N ASP A 312 9.87 -15.14 -1.93
CA ASP A 312 11.25 -14.68 -1.76
C ASP A 312 11.90 -14.22 -3.09
N CYS A 313 12.97 -13.45 -2.96
CA CYS A 313 13.79 -12.97 -4.06
C CYS A 313 15.05 -13.84 -4.24
N ALA A 314 15.78 -13.62 -5.34
CA ALA A 314 17.02 -14.35 -5.63
C ALA A 314 18.06 -14.21 -4.50
N TYR A 315 18.13 -13.04 -3.86
CA TYR A 315 19.02 -12.80 -2.73
C TYR A 315 18.68 -13.71 -1.53
N GLY A 316 17.39 -13.82 -1.16
CA GLY A 316 16.97 -14.70 -0.06
C GLY A 316 17.26 -16.18 -0.36
N ALA A 317 17.06 -16.61 -1.61
CA ALA A 317 17.45 -17.94 -2.06
C ALA A 317 18.97 -18.19 -1.92
N ARG A 318 19.82 -17.26 -2.34
CA ARG A 318 21.27 -17.38 -2.15
C ARG A 318 21.66 -17.36 -0.68
N ALA A 319 21.04 -16.50 0.14
CA ALA A 319 21.33 -16.46 1.56
C ALA A 319 21.02 -17.82 2.24
N GLN A 320 19.94 -18.49 1.82
CA GLN A 320 19.57 -19.81 2.32
C GLN A 320 20.49 -20.94 1.81
N PHE A 321 20.90 -20.92 0.53
CA PHE A 321 21.58 -22.06 -0.11
C PHE A 321 23.05 -21.83 -0.51
N GLU A 322 23.58 -20.63 -0.55
CA GLU A 322 24.90 -20.29 -1.14
C GLU A 322 25.75 -19.40 -0.21
N ALA A 323 26.03 -19.88 1.01
CA ALA A 323 26.70 -19.23 2.16
C ALA A 323 27.95 -18.32 1.95
N ALA A 324 28.45 -18.03 0.75
CA ALA A 324 29.66 -17.23 0.52
C ALA A 324 29.71 -16.37 -0.76
N ASP A 325 28.74 -16.43 -1.67
CA ASP A 325 28.75 -15.60 -2.90
C ASP A 325 27.35 -15.05 -3.19
N VAL A 326 27.10 -13.83 -2.70
CA VAL A 326 25.84 -13.12 -2.91
C VAL A 326 25.77 -12.42 -4.28
N HIS A 327 26.85 -12.43 -5.07
CA HIS A 327 26.96 -11.74 -6.37
C HIS A 327 27.17 -12.72 -7.54
N GLY A 328 26.55 -13.90 -7.45
CA GLY A 328 26.62 -14.95 -8.47
C GLY A 328 25.72 -14.70 -9.71
N PRO A 329 25.70 -15.63 -10.69
CA PRO A 329 24.84 -15.54 -11.87
C PRO A 329 23.35 -15.63 -11.51
N ALA A 330 22.48 -14.97 -12.27
CA ALA A 330 21.06 -14.83 -11.99
C ALA A 330 20.37 -16.12 -11.54
N VAL A 331 19.73 -16.07 -10.37
CA VAL A 331 18.84 -17.12 -9.86
C VAL A 331 17.41 -16.81 -10.34
N TRP A 332 16.63 -17.83 -10.62
CA TRP A 332 15.21 -17.65 -10.92
C TRP A 332 14.51 -17.00 -9.72
N CYS A 333 13.98 -15.81 -9.94
CA CYS A 333 13.36 -15.00 -8.91
C CYS A 333 11.83 -15.01 -9.08
N PHE A 334 11.05 -14.94 -8.00
CA PHE A 334 9.61 -14.68 -8.07
C PHE A 334 9.28 -13.21 -7.79
N ASP A 335 9.98 -12.59 -6.85
CA ASP A 335 9.88 -11.16 -6.58
C ASP A 335 10.49 -10.35 -7.74
N ARG A 336 9.64 -9.69 -8.52
CA ARG A 336 10.00 -9.09 -9.81
C ARG A 336 9.26 -7.79 -10.02
N PHE A 337 9.94 -6.81 -10.59
CA PHE A 337 9.33 -5.57 -11.06
C PHE A 337 8.69 -5.77 -12.44
N GLY A 338 7.72 -4.92 -12.78
CA GLY A 338 7.14 -4.89 -14.12
C GLY A 338 6.33 -6.13 -14.51
N LYS A 339 5.96 -6.99 -13.55
CA LYS A 339 4.99 -8.07 -13.75
C LYS A 339 3.59 -7.51 -13.93
N SER A 340 2.76 -8.17 -14.74
CA SER A 340 1.34 -7.87 -14.80
C SER A 340 0.52 -8.87 -13.99
N PHE A 341 -0.63 -8.45 -13.45
CA PHE A 341 -1.46 -9.28 -12.60
C PHE A 341 -2.94 -9.12 -12.98
N THR A 342 -3.50 -10.13 -13.66
CA THR A 342 -4.83 -10.05 -14.29
C THR A 342 -5.79 -11.06 -13.66
N GLU A 343 -6.86 -10.58 -13.02
CA GLU A 343 -7.94 -11.41 -12.48
C GLU A 343 -8.93 -11.82 -13.58
N LEU A 344 -9.28 -13.10 -13.64
CA LEU A 344 -10.24 -13.66 -14.58
C LEU A 344 -11.64 -13.77 -13.94
N PRO A 345 -12.73 -13.79 -14.75
CA PRO A 345 -14.10 -13.90 -14.23
C PRO A 345 -14.40 -15.20 -13.46
N ASP A 346 -13.61 -16.25 -13.69
CA ASP A 346 -13.73 -17.54 -13.00
C ASP A 346 -12.98 -17.59 -11.66
N GLY A 347 -12.34 -16.49 -11.26
CA GLY A 347 -11.58 -16.36 -10.02
C GLY A 347 -10.12 -16.80 -10.11
N ARG A 348 -9.65 -17.24 -11.28
CA ARG A 348 -8.22 -17.42 -11.52
C ARG A 348 -7.51 -16.08 -11.64
N VAL A 349 -6.21 -16.07 -11.38
CA VAL A 349 -5.35 -14.90 -11.63
C VAL A 349 -4.17 -15.32 -12.48
N ILE A 350 -3.88 -14.53 -13.50
CA ILE A 350 -2.76 -14.70 -14.41
C ILE A 350 -1.71 -13.65 -14.09
N GLU A 351 -0.55 -14.11 -13.63
CA GLU A 351 0.64 -13.28 -13.42
C GLU A 351 1.62 -13.54 -14.57
N ILE A 352 1.98 -12.50 -15.32
CA ILE A 352 2.94 -12.60 -16.42
C ILE A 352 4.24 -11.97 -15.94
N ALA A 353 5.34 -12.68 -16.19
CA ALA A 353 6.69 -12.37 -15.76
C ALA A 353 7.16 -10.92 -15.99
N GLY A 354 8.21 -10.53 -15.27
CA GLY A 354 8.80 -9.19 -15.26
C GLY A 354 10.33 -9.28 -15.15
N GLU A 355 10.95 -8.26 -14.57
CA GLU A 355 12.41 -8.18 -14.35
C GLU A 355 12.81 -8.45 -12.90
N HIS A 356 14.04 -8.94 -12.75
CA HIS A 356 14.77 -8.98 -11.50
C HIS A 356 16.05 -8.13 -11.65
N GLU A 357 16.27 -7.25 -10.66
CA GLU A 357 17.29 -6.19 -10.64
C GLU A 357 17.17 -5.16 -11.77
N ASP A 358 18.03 -4.14 -11.75
CA ASP A 358 18.10 -3.14 -12.82
C ASP A 358 19.16 -3.50 -13.88
N TYR A 359 19.10 -2.82 -15.03
CA TYR A 359 19.98 -3.09 -16.18
C TYR A 359 21.50 -3.00 -15.88
N CYS A 360 21.92 -2.33 -14.81
CA CYS A 360 23.33 -2.14 -14.46
C CYS A 360 23.94 -3.34 -13.71
N ASP A 361 23.12 -4.25 -13.20
CA ASP A 361 23.57 -5.36 -12.37
C ASP A 361 23.93 -6.62 -13.17
N GLN A 362 24.93 -7.34 -12.66
CA GLN A 362 25.49 -8.51 -13.33
C GLN A 362 24.49 -9.69 -13.43
N ASP A 363 23.50 -9.73 -12.55
CA ASP A 363 22.43 -10.73 -12.49
C ASP A 363 21.06 -10.22 -12.97
N PHE A 364 21.02 -9.07 -13.65
CA PHE A 364 19.82 -8.57 -14.33
C PHE A 364 19.17 -9.65 -15.20
N CYS A 365 17.88 -9.89 -14.99
CA CYS A 365 17.17 -10.96 -15.68
C CYS A 365 15.69 -10.63 -15.89
N ILE A 366 15.24 -10.69 -17.14
CA ILE A 366 13.81 -10.68 -17.50
C ILE A 366 13.34 -12.10 -17.82
N TYR A 367 12.07 -12.37 -17.53
CA TYR A 367 11.48 -13.70 -17.63
C TYR A 367 10.26 -13.71 -18.56
N ASN A 368 9.83 -14.89 -19.00
CA ASN A 368 8.66 -15.09 -19.85
C ASN A 368 7.71 -16.17 -19.29
N ASP A 369 7.87 -16.54 -18.02
CA ASP A 369 6.94 -17.47 -17.38
C ASP A 369 5.59 -16.81 -17.07
N VAL A 370 4.53 -17.62 -17.09
CA VAL A 370 3.17 -17.23 -16.70
C VAL A 370 2.76 -18.09 -15.53
N ILE A 371 2.39 -17.47 -14.42
CA ILE A 371 1.89 -18.14 -13.23
C ILE A 371 0.38 -18.01 -13.20
N VAL A 372 -0.31 -19.14 -13.09
CA VAL A 372 -1.75 -19.22 -12.97
C VAL A 372 -2.09 -19.59 -11.54
N HIS A 373 -2.70 -18.65 -10.81
CA HIS A 373 -3.28 -18.92 -9.50
C HIS A 373 -4.71 -19.42 -9.71
N ASN A 374 -5.02 -20.61 -9.19
CA ASN A 374 -6.27 -21.31 -9.48
C ASN A 374 -7.47 -20.82 -8.64
N GLY A 375 -7.28 -19.82 -7.78
CA GLY A 375 -8.32 -19.26 -6.92
C GLY A 375 -8.66 -20.11 -5.69
N ASP A 376 -7.93 -21.20 -5.44
CA ASP A 376 -8.03 -22.07 -4.26
C ASP A 376 -6.75 -22.11 -3.42
N GLY A 377 -5.79 -21.23 -3.73
CA GLY A 377 -4.46 -21.18 -3.13
C GLY A 377 -3.42 -22.04 -3.84
N THR A 378 -3.82 -22.88 -4.79
CA THR A 378 -2.89 -23.57 -5.69
C THR A 378 -2.51 -22.71 -6.87
N PHE A 379 -1.37 -23.04 -7.49
CA PHE A 379 -0.88 -22.37 -8.68
C PHE A 379 -0.06 -23.31 -9.56
N ASP A 380 0.04 -22.95 -10.83
CA ASP A 380 0.83 -23.61 -11.86
C ASP A 380 1.73 -22.59 -12.56
N ILE A 381 2.96 -23.01 -12.90
CA ILE A 381 3.94 -22.17 -13.58
C ILE A 381 4.12 -22.70 -15.00
N TYR A 382 3.96 -21.83 -15.99
CA TYR A 382 4.08 -22.17 -17.40
C TYR A 382 5.24 -21.42 -18.04
N GLY A 383 6.08 -22.16 -18.75
CA GLY A 383 7.19 -21.61 -19.52
C GLY A 383 6.89 -21.68 -21.02
N TYR A 384 7.51 -20.78 -21.78
CA TYR A 384 7.32 -20.68 -23.22
C TYR A 384 8.67 -20.67 -23.94
N PRO A 385 8.75 -21.20 -25.18
CA PRO A 385 9.89 -20.99 -26.04
C PRO A 385 10.13 -19.50 -26.25
N ARG A 386 11.40 -19.08 -26.20
CA ARG A 386 11.80 -17.67 -26.30
C ARG A 386 11.36 -17.02 -27.61
N ASP A 387 11.33 -17.78 -28.69
CA ASP A 387 10.88 -17.34 -30.02
C ASP A 387 9.35 -17.23 -30.13
N VAL A 388 8.60 -17.94 -29.28
CA VAL A 388 7.14 -17.84 -29.20
C VAL A 388 6.71 -16.69 -28.30
N PHE A 389 7.32 -16.55 -27.13
CA PHE A 389 7.05 -15.47 -26.18
C PHE A 389 8.39 -14.93 -25.64
N PRO A 390 8.82 -13.72 -26.05
CA PRO A 390 10.04 -13.14 -25.53
C PRO A 390 9.89 -12.81 -24.03
N PRO A 391 10.98 -12.83 -23.26
CA PRO A 391 11.02 -12.23 -21.93
C PRO A 391 10.47 -10.81 -21.93
N THR A 392 9.78 -10.42 -20.86
CA THR A 392 9.05 -9.16 -20.80
C THR A 392 9.15 -8.54 -19.42
N ASP A 393 9.03 -7.23 -19.36
CA ASP A 393 9.03 -6.41 -18.14
C ASP A 393 8.37 -5.05 -18.42
N PHE A 394 7.63 -4.53 -17.45
CA PHE A 394 6.85 -3.29 -17.57
C PHE A 394 5.97 -3.22 -18.82
N HIS A 395 5.45 -4.37 -19.24
CA HIS A 395 4.35 -4.50 -20.18
C HIS A 395 3.02 -4.25 -19.46
N THR A 396 1.97 -4.06 -20.24
CA THR A 396 0.59 -4.09 -19.74
C THR A 396 -0.08 -5.38 -20.17
N ALA A 397 -1.05 -5.85 -19.38
CA ALA A 397 -1.85 -7.03 -19.69
C ALA A 397 -3.34 -6.71 -19.53
N THR A 398 -4.06 -6.65 -20.64
CA THR A 398 -5.48 -6.26 -20.64
C THR A 398 -6.37 -7.45 -21.02
N LEU A 399 -7.26 -7.86 -20.11
CA LEU A 399 -8.25 -8.90 -20.38
C LEU A 399 -9.34 -8.40 -21.34
N VAL A 400 -9.56 -9.13 -22.43
CA VAL A 400 -10.62 -8.89 -23.42
C VAL A 400 -11.25 -10.22 -23.81
N GLY A 401 -12.50 -10.44 -23.37
CA GLY A 401 -13.16 -11.74 -23.55
C GLY A 401 -12.36 -12.84 -22.86
N ASN A 402 -11.95 -13.86 -23.63
CA ASN A 402 -11.15 -14.99 -23.13
C ASN A 402 -9.66 -14.83 -23.43
N SER A 403 -9.19 -13.62 -23.78
CA SER A 403 -7.80 -13.37 -24.13
C SER A 403 -7.21 -12.22 -23.32
N ILE A 404 -5.93 -12.33 -22.95
CA ILE A 404 -5.17 -11.25 -22.34
C ILE A 404 -4.22 -10.69 -23.40
N TYR A 405 -4.34 -9.41 -23.70
CA TYR A 405 -3.44 -8.70 -24.61
C TYR A 405 -2.26 -8.16 -23.82
N VAL A 406 -1.06 -8.63 -24.15
CA VAL A 406 0.21 -8.21 -23.58
C VAL A 406 0.84 -7.19 -24.51
N ILE A 407 1.01 -5.95 -24.06
CA ILE A 407 1.48 -4.84 -24.88
C ILE A 407 2.71 -4.22 -24.23
N GLY A 408 3.75 -3.92 -25.01
CA GLY A 408 4.87 -3.10 -24.56
C GLY A 408 6.24 -3.73 -24.78
N ASN A 409 6.99 -3.87 -23.70
CA ASN A 409 8.42 -4.15 -23.70
C ASN A 409 8.69 -5.66 -23.60
N LEU A 410 8.80 -6.29 -24.76
CA LEU A 410 9.08 -7.71 -24.90
C LEU A 410 10.44 -7.93 -25.56
N GLY A 411 11.43 -8.28 -24.75
CA GLY A 411 12.78 -8.62 -25.16
C GLY A 411 13.81 -7.69 -24.54
N TYR A 412 15.07 -8.07 -24.68
CA TYR A 412 16.17 -7.25 -24.17
C TYR A 412 16.42 -6.02 -25.05
N SER A 413 17.18 -5.05 -24.53
CA SER A 413 17.57 -3.83 -25.28
C SER A 413 18.15 -4.13 -26.67
N GLY A 414 19.02 -5.14 -26.78
CA GLY A 414 19.59 -5.56 -28.07
C GLY A 414 18.61 -6.20 -29.06
N GLU A 415 17.36 -6.43 -28.67
CA GLU A 415 16.30 -7.04 -29.48
C GLU A 415 15.22 -6.02 -29.91
N ARG A 416 15.45 -4.73 -29.60
CA ARG A 416 14.54 -3.63 -29.86
C ARG A 416 14.18 -3.48 -31.33
N ARG A 417 12.89 -3.33 -31.59
CA ARG A 417 12.28 -2.97 -32.87
C ARG A 417 11.72 -1.54 -32.76
N PHE A 418 12.60 -0.56 -32.93
CA PHE A 418 12.22 0.86 -32.80
C PHE A 418 11.05 1.23 -33.71
N GLY A 419 10.13 2.05 -33.19
CA GLY A 419 8.91 2.47 -33.90
C GLY A 419 7.81 1.40 -34.00
N VAL A 420 8.00 0.22 -33.41
CA VAL A 420 7.00 -0.85 -33.38
C VAL A 420 6.61 -1.16 -31.94
N THR A 421 5.30 -1.20 -31.69
CA THR A 421 4.72 -1.65 -30.42
C THR A 421 4.44 -3.13 -30.50
N GLN A 422 5.05 -3.90 -29.61
CA GLN A 422 4.87 -5.34 -29.58
C GLN A 422 3.54 -5.68 -28.91
N VAL A 423 2.77 -6.55 -29.55
CA VAL A 423 1.47 -7.00 -29.07
C VAL A 423 1.43 -8.51 -29.13
N TYR A 424 1.13 -9.13 -28.00
CA TYR A 424 0.95 -10.56 -27.85
C TYR A 424 -0.43 -10.83 -27.28
N ARG A 425 -0.93 -12.05 -27.52
CA ARG A 425 -2.21 -12.52 -27.00
C ARG A 425 -2.01 -13.84 -26.30
N LEU A 426 -2.43 -13.89 -25.04
CA LEU A 426 -2.53 -15.10 -24.24
C LEU A 426 -4.00 -15.54 -24.21
N ASP A 427 -4.29 -16.75 -24.65
CA ASP A 427 -5.60 -17.37 -24.45
C ASP A 427 -5.75 -17.79 -22.98
N SER A 428 -6.79 -17.34 -22.29
CA SER A 428 -6.98 -17.58 -20.85
C SER A 428 -7.44 -18.99 -20.50
N GLU A 429 -7.90 -19.78 -21.48
CA GLU A 429 -8.32 -21.18 -21.29
C GLU A 429 -7.18 -22.14 -21.62
N THR A 430 -6.57 -21.99 -22.80
CA THR A 430 -5.51 -22.88 -23.28
C THR A 430 -4.12 -22.47 -22.80
N LEU A 431 -3.97 -21.21 -22.36
CA LEU A 431 -2.70 -20.59 -21.99
C LEU A 431 -1.69 -20.55 -23.15
N THR A 432 -2.17 -20.60 -24.39
CA THR A 432 -1.29 -20.44 -25.56
C THR A 432 -1.00 -18.97 -25.80
N MET A 433 0.28 -18.64 -25.99
CA MET A 433 0.74 -17.30 -26.34
C MET A 433 1.01 -17.17 -27.84
N GLU A 434 0.63 -16.07 -28.46
CA GLU A 434 0.93 -15.79 -29.86
C GLU A 434 1.17 -14.28 -30.12
N PRO A 435 2.04 -13.92 -31.08
CA PRO A 435 2.16 -12.53 -31.51
C PRO A 435 0.91 -12.10 -32.27
N VAL A 436 0.53 -10.83 -32.09
CA VAL A 436 -0.55 -10.19 -32.84
C VAL A 436 0.05 -9.18 -33.79
N GLU A 437 -0.13 -9.41 -35.09
CA GLU A 437 0.27 -8.44 -36.12
C GLU A 437 -0.61 -7.20 -36.01
N THR A 438 0.03 -6.04 -35.86
CA THR A 438 -0.65 -4.74 -35.77
C THR A 438 -0.08 -3.74 -36.78
N THR A 439 -0.92 -2.80 -37.21
CA THR A 439 -0.53 -1.76 -38.19
C THR A 439 -1.02 -0.39 -37.72
N GLY A 440 -0.77 0.67 -38.49
CA GLY A 440 -1.22 2.03 -38.14
C GLY A 440 -0.20 2.84 -37.34
N THR A 441 -0.67 3.87 -36.65
CA THR A 441 0.18 4.83 -35.91
C THR A 441 0.44 4.31 -34.51
N GLN A 442 1.61 3.70 -34.29
CA GLN A 442 1.97 3.03 -33.04
C GLN A 442 2.76 3.98 -32.13
N PRO A 443 2.70 3.81 -30.79
CA PRO A 443 3.57 4.55 -29.86
C PRO A 443 5.05 4.18 -30.01
N GLY A 444 5.37 3.01 -30.57
CA GLY A 444 6.74 2.48 -30.66
C GLY A 444 7.07 1.48 -29.57
N TRP A 445 8.36 1.26 -29.31
CA TRP A 445 8.80 0.33 -28.27
C TRP A 445 8.60 0.97 -26.90
N ILE A 446 7.50 0.63 -26.24
CA ILE A 446 7.01 1.35 -25.07
C ILE A 446 7.02 0.48 -23.81
N HIS A 447 7.41 1.05 -22.68
CA HIS A 447 7.39 0.39 -21.37
C HIS A 447 6.83 1.33 -20.29
N ARG A 448 6.41 0.79 -19.15
CA ARG A 448 5.84 1.57 -18.02
C ARG A 448 4.65 2.45 -18.42
N HIS A 449 3.94 2.05 -19.46
CA HIS A 449 2.72 2.70 -19.93
C HIS A 449 1.51 2.11 -19.22
N ARG A 450 0.36 2.75 -19.40
CA ARG A 450 -0.93 2.21 -18.96
C ARG A 450 -1.70 1.71 -20.16
N ALA A 451 -2.48 0.64 -19.95
CA ALA A 451 -3.43 0.15 -20.93
C ALA A 451 -4.80 -0.04 -20.30
N LYS A 452 -5.86 0.32 -21.02
CA LYS A 452 -7.25 0.15 -20.57
C LYS A 452 -8.14 -0.22 -21.73
N LEU A 453 -9.04 -1.19 -21.52
CA LEU A 453 -10.09 -1.49 -22.49
C LEU A 453 -11.16 -0.39 -22.49
N ILE A 454 -11.41 0.20 -23.67
CA ILE A 454 -12.45 1.19 -23.92
C ILE A 454 -13.27 0.76 -25.14
N GLY A 455 -14.50 0.32 -24.90
CA GLY A 455 -15.34 -0.22 -25.97
C GLY A 455 -14.70 -1.45 -26.61
N ASN A 456 -14.32 -1.35 -27.89
CA ASN A 456 -13.64 -2.41 -28.64
C ASN A 456 -12.15 -2.10 -28.91
N ALA A 457 -11.55 -1.19 -28.16
CA ALA A 457 -10.15 -0.80 -28.33
C ALA A 457 -9.39 -0.84 -27.01
N ILE A 458 -8.10 -1.13 -27.07
CA ILE A 458 -7.19 -0.93 -25.93
C ILE A 458 -6.54 0.44 -26.10
N GLU A 459 -6.77 1.30 -25.12
CA GLU A 459 -6.13 2.60 -25.01
C GLU A 459 -4.79 2.47 -24.30
N VAL A 460 -3.73 3.00 -24.90
CA VAL A 460 -2.38 3.12 -24.33
C VAL A 460 -2.04 4.58 -24.10
N THR A 461 -1.65 4.91 -22.86
CA THR A 461 -1.26 6.27 -22.45
C THR A 461 -0.06 6.25 -21.50
N GLY A 462 0.71 7.35 -21.49
CA GLY A 462 1.90 7.48 -20.64
C GLY A 462 2.96 6.42 -20.96
N GLY A 463 3.95 6.31 -20.08
CA GLY A 463 5.10 5.42 -20.26
C GLY A 463 6.22 6.07 -21.05
N ILE A 464 7.23 5.25 -21.35
CA ILE A 464 8.49 5.68 -21.94
C ILE A 464 8.67 4.94 -23.26
N VAL A 465 8.96 5.68 -24.32
CA VAL A 465 9.22 5.14 -25.65
C VAL A 465 10.73 5.10 -25.89
N CYS A 466 11.25 3.93 -26.23
CA CYS A 466 12.62 3.77 -26.69
C CYS A 466 12.73 4.09 -28.18
N MET A 467 13.72 4.90 -28.54
CA MET A 467 13.96 5.38 -29.89
C MET A 467 15.44 5.27 -30.26
N LEU A 468 15.71 5.27 -31.57
CA LEU A 468 17.06 5.36 -32.11
C LEU A 468 17.23 6.73 -32.80
N VAL A 469 18.06 7.59 -32.22
CA VAL A 469 18.34 8.94 -32.74
C VAL A 469 19.83 9.03 -33.04
N ASP A 470 20.18 9.34 -34.29
CA ASP A 470 21.59 9.42 -34.76
C ASP A 470 22.44 8.17 -34.47
N GLY A 471 21.80 7.01 -34.35
CA GLY A 471 22.47 5.74 -34.06
C GLY A 471 22.69 5.45 -32.57
N GLU A 472 22.22 6.33 -31.67
CA GLU A 472 22.22 6.13 -30.23
C GLU A 472 20.80 5.88 -29.70
N GLU A 473 20.69 4.96 -28.73
CA GLU A 473 19.41 4.68 -28.08
C GLU A 473 19.07 5.80 -27.10
N THR A 474 17.86 6.33 -27.21
CA THR A 474 17.33 7.38 -26.35
C THR A 474 15.92 7.03 -25.91
N THR A 475 15.43 7.70 -24.88
CA THR A 475 14.08 7.53 -24.36
C THR A 475 13.35 8.87 -24.32
N GLU A 476 12.05 8.84 -24.57
CA GLU A 476 11.15 10.00 -24.44
C GLU A 476 9.86 9.60 -23.71
N ASP A 477 9.28 10.52 -22.95
CA ASP A 477 7.98 10.32 -22.34
C ASP A 477 6.89 10.28 -23.42
N ASN A 478 6.04 9.26 -23.35
CA ASN A 478 4.87 9.16 -24.20
C ASN A 478 3.80 10.18 -23.78
N ALA A 479 3.79 11.33 -24.43
CA ALA A 479 2.74 12.33 -24.29
C ALA A 479 1.45 12.01 -25.08
N GLY A 480 1.50 10.98 -25.94
CA GLY A 480 0.42 10.60 -26.83
C GLY A 480 -0.62 9.68 -26.19
N ARG A 481 -1.76 9.60 -26.86
CA ARG A 481 -2.84 8.65 -26.59
C ARG A 481 -3.00 7.78 -27.83
N PHE A 482 -2.92 6.46 -27.65
CA PHE A 482 -3.00 5.51 -28.76
C PHE A 482 -4.12 4.51 -28.54
N LEU A 483 -4.88 4.19 -29.57
CA LEU A 483 -5.99 3.23 -29.53
C LEU A 483 -5.69 2.08 -30.49
N LEU A 484 -5.61 0.87 -29.96
CA LEU A 484 -5.57 -0.38 -30.74
C LEU A 484 -6.99 -0.90 -30.91
N ASP A 485 -7.57 -0.78 -32.12
CA ASP A 485 -8.86 -1.38 -32.44
C ASP A 485 -8.73 -2.92 -32.50
N LEU A 486 -9.49 -3.63 -31.67
CA LEU A 486 -9.39 -5.09 -31.55
C LEU A 486 -10.14 -5.86 -32.63
N GLY A 487 -10.96 -5.18 -33.45
CA GLY A 487 -11.59 -5.77 -34.63
C GLY A 487 -10.67 -5.74 -35.85
N THR A 488 -9.88 -4.68 -36.02
CA THR A 488 -8.99 -4.50 -37.18
C THR A 488 -7.51 -4.68 -36.88
N MET A 489 -7.10 -4.67 -35.61
CA MET A 489 -5.70 -4.63 -35.16
C MET A 489 -4.92 -3.45 -35.75
N VAL A 490 -5.59 -2.30 -35.84
CA VAL A 490 -5.02 -1.05 -36.35
C VAL A 490 -4.93 -0.05 -35.22
N TRP A 491 -3.73 0.51 -35.05
CA TRP A 491 -3.45 1.61 -34.14
C TRP A 491 -3.85 2.95 -34.73
N SER A 492 -4.38 3.82 -33.88
CA SER A 492 -4.67 5.22 -34.19
C SER A 492 -4.26 6.13 -33.05
N GLU A 493 -3.94 7.37 -33.36
CA GLU A 493 -3.74 8.42 -32.37
C GLU A 493 -5.11 8.95 -31.93
N GLY A 494 -5.35 8.99 -30.62
CA GLY A 494 -6.66 9.21 -30.00
C GLY A 494 -6.91 10.59 -29.43
#